data_AF-A0A2X3KY58-F1
#
_entry.id   AF-A0A2X3KY58-F1
#
_cell.length_a   1.000
_cell.length_b   1.000
_cell.length_c   1.000
_cell.angle_alpha   90.00
_cell.angle_beta   90.00
_cell.angle_gamma   90.00
#
_symmetry.space_group_name_H-M   'P 1'
#
loop_
_entity.id
_entity.type
_entity.pdbx_description
1 polymer ?
#
loop_
_entity_poly.entity_id
_entity_poly.type
_entity_poly.pdbx_seq_one_letter_code
_entity_poly.pdbx_strand_id
1 'polypeptide(L)'
;MRAFHYLSGRKTRDQANLRNVKGTKRFKQSQLLAVGNPTDLAIEAIRSLRTSLHFAMMQASNNVLMLTGVSPSIGKTFVCANLAAVISQTNKRVLLMDCDMRKGYTHELLGTTNVNGLSDVLSGQGDITRCAQKTSVPNFDLIPRGQVPANPSELLMNERFSQLVKWASEKL
;
A
#
# COMPACT_ATOMS: atom_id res chain seq x y z
N MET A 1 43.52 21.59 -62.87
CA MET A 1 44.41 20.52 -63.37
C MET A 1 44.41 19.39 -62.35
N ARG A 2 44.25 18.14 -62.80
CA ARG A 2 44.19 16.86 -62.04
C ARG A 2 45.31 16.73 -60.97
N ALA A 3 45.23 15.94 -59.89
CA ALA A 3 44.85 14.53 -59.85
C ALA A 3 44.57 13.99 -58.42
N PHE A 4 43.74 12.95 -58.39
CA PHE A 4 43.50 11.98 -57.32
C PHE A 4 44.65 10.94 -57.21
N HIS A 5 44.92 10.44 -55.99
CA HIS A 5 45.25 9.02 -55.69
C HIS A 5 45.17 8.79 -54.15
N TYR A 6 44.16 8.07 -53.62
CA TYR A 6 44.19 6.63 -53.17
C TYR A 6 45.07 6.42 -51.90
N LEU A 7 44.67 5.87 -50.74
CA LEU A 7 43.64 4.93 -50.31
C LEU A 7 43.56 4.79 -48.77
N SER A 8 42.40 4.32 -48.31
CA SER A 8 42.13 3.36 -47.21
C SER A 8 42.66 3.59 -45.79
N GLY A 9 41.75 3.59 -44.82
CA GLY A 9 42.12 3.33 -43.43
C GLY A 9 41.01 3.48 -42.39
N ARG A 10 40.12 2.49 -42.33
CA ARG A 10 39.36 2.08 -41.13
C ARG A 10 38.52 3.15 -40.40
N LYS A 11 37.21 3.10 -40.65
CA LYS A 11 36.17 3.48 -39.67
C LYS A 11 36.31 2.60 -38.41
N THR A 12 36.98 3.09 -37.37
CA THR A 12 36.88 2.58 -35.98
C THR A 12 35.69 3.31 -35.31
N ARG A 13 34.48 2.74 -35.34
CA ARG A 13 33.91 1.80 -34.35
C ARG A 13 33.81 2.29 -32.89
N ASP A 14 34.02 3.57 -32.59
CA ASP A 14 33.88 4.12 -31.23
C ASP A 14 32.70 5.09 -31.03
N GLN A 15 31.52 4.78 -31.58
CA GLN A 15 30.26 5.44 -31.20
C GLN A 15 29.10 4.47 -30.91
N ALA A 16 29.37 3.16 -30.82
CA ALA A 16 28.32 2.13 -30.71
C ALA A 16 28.18 1.51 -29.29
N ASN A 17 28.58 2.22 -28.23
CA ASN A 17 28.48 1.71 -26.85
C ASN A 17 27.69 2.62 -25.88
N LEU A 18 26.77 3.44 -26.40
CA LEU A 18 25.57 3.81 -25.65
C LEU A 18 24.55 2.69 -25.80
N ARG A 19 24.90 1.49 -25.29
CA ARG A 19 23.94 0.40 -25.17
C ARG A 19 22.91 0.81 -24.13
N ASN A 20 21.77 1.26 -24.64
CA ASN A 20 20.46 1.26 -24.00
C ASN A 20 20.47 0.37 -22.76
N VAL A 21 20.56 1.00 -21.59
CA VAL A 21 20.13 0.38 -20.34
C VAL A 21 18.64 0.15 -20.54
N LYS A 22 18.32 -1.07 -20.99
CA LYS A 22 16.97 -1.55 -21.24
C LYS A 22 16.14 -1.14 -20.05
N GLY A 23 15.07 -0.39 -20.34
CA GLY A 23 14.20 0.21 -19.34
C GLY A 23 13.99 -0.74 -18.18
N THR A 24 14.37 -0.28 -16.99
CA THR A 24 13.90 -0.84 -15.73
C THR A 24 12.42 -1.11 -15.95
N LYS A 25 12.03 -2.39 -15.99
CA LYS A 25 10.62 -2.75 -16.04
C LYS A 25 10.00 -1.99 -14.88
N ARG A 26 9.22 -0.95 -15.20
CA ARG A 26 8.44 -0.20 -14.22
C ARG A 26 7.47 -1.25 -13.71
N PHE A 27 7.83 -1.92 -12.61
CA PHE A 27 6.91 -2.83 -11.92
C PHE A 27 5.62 -2.04 -11.84
N LYS A 28 4.53 -2.56 -12.42
CA LYS A 28 3.22 -1.98 -12.14
C LYS A 28 3.16 -1.92 -10.64
N GLN A 29 3.05 -0.70 -10.12
CA GLN A 29 3.16 -0.32 -8.71
C GLN A 29 1.99 -0.88 -7.88
N SER A 30 1.38 -1.97 -8.35
CA SER A 30 0.08 -2.54 -8.00
C SER A 30 0.21 -3.92 -7.36
N GLN A 31 1.40 -4.30 -6.88
CA GLN A 31 1.58 -5.51 -6.11
C GLN A 31 2.36 -5.20 -4.84
N LEU A 32 1.73 -5.51 -3.71
CA LEU A 32 2.38 -5.52 -2.40
C LEU A 32 3.65 -6.36 -2.45
N LEU A 33 4.72 -5.89 -1.82
CA LEU A 33 6.00 -6.61 -1.79
C LEU A 33 5.84 -7.99 -1.13
N ALA A 34 4.98 -8.10 -0.10
CA ALA A 34 4.63 -9.35 0.56
C ALA A 34 4.01 -10.41 -0.37
N VAL A 35 3.53 -9.99 -1.55
CA VAL A 35 2.97 -10.88 -2.59
C VAL A 35 3.94 -11.01 -3.76
N GLY A 36 4.48 -9.89 -4.25
CA GLY A 36 5.35 -9.85 -5.43
C GLY A 36 6.76 -10.39 -5.20
N ASN A 37 7.30 -10.25 -3.99
CA ASN A 37 8.60 -10.78 -3.57
C ASN A 37 8.56 -11.19 -2.08
N PRO A 38 7.87 -12.29 -1.73
CA PRO A 38 7.63 -12.68 -0.34
C PRO A 38 8.90 -13.03 0.44
N THR A 39 10.02 -13.31 -0.22
CA THR A 39 11.32 -13.65 0.39
C THR A 39 12.24 -12.43 0.55
N ASP A 40 11.76 -11.23 0.24
CA ASP A 40 12.53 -9.99 0.43
C ASP A 40 12.89 -9.78 1.92
N LEU A 41 14.09 -9.27 2.19
CA LEU A 41 14.54 -8.97 3.56
C LEU A 41 13.61 -8.01 4.29
N ALA A 42 12.99 -7.07 3.56
CA ALA A 42 11.99 -6.17 4.13
C ALA A 42 10.76 -6.95 4.63
N ILE A 43 10.36 -8.02 3.94
CA ILE A 43 9.24 -8.86 4.35
C ILE A 43 9.61 -9.76 5.53
N GLU A 44 10.84 -10.27 5.60
CA GLU A 44 11.32 -10.96 6.80
C GLU A 44 11.29 -10.05 8.04
N ALA A 45 11.75 -8.80 7.92
CA ALA A 45 11.63 -7.83 9.00
C ALA A 45 10.17 -7.57 9.42
N ILE A 46 9.24 -7.54 8.46
CA ILE A 46 7.80 -7.42 8.74
C ILE A 46 7.25 -8.69 9.40
N ARG A 47 7.75 -9.89 9.06
CA ARG A 47 7.39 -11.14 9.75
C ARG A 47 7.87 -11.12 11.21
N SER A 48 9.07 -10.61 11.47
CA SER A 48 9.56 -10.38 12.83
C SER A 48 8.66 -9.40 13.59
N LEU A 49 8.28 -8.27 12.96
CA LEU A 49 7.35 -7.30 13.53
C LEU A 49 6.00 -7.94 13.89
N ARG A 50 5.43 -8.78 13.00
CA ARG A 50 4.20 -9.53 13.28
C ARG A 50 4.35 -10.39 14.54
N THR A 51 5.47 -11.10 14.70
CA THR A 51 5.72 -11.93 15.89
C THR A 51 5.75 -11.09 17.16
N SER A 52 6.47 -9.96 17.16
CA SER A 52 6.49 -9.03 18.30
C SER A 52 5.10 -8.48 18.62
N LEU A 53 4.34 -8.08 17.59
CA LEU A 53 2.97 -7.60 17.76
C LEU A 53 2.03 -8.69 18.27
N HIS A 54 2.20 -9.95 17.86
CA HIS A 54 1.38 -11.05 18.36
C HIS A 54 1.46 -11.16 19.88
N PHE A 55 2.69 -11.12 20.44
CA PHE A 55 2.89 -11.18 21.88
C PHE A 55 2.38 -9.91 22.58
N ALA A 56 2.63 -8.73 22.02
CA ALA A 56 2.13 -7.47 22.59
C ALA A 56 0.58 -7.42 22.62
N MET A 57 -0.06 -7.88 21.54
CA MET A 57 -1.52 -7.87 21.41
C MET A 57 -2.23 -8.95 22.23
N MET A 58 -1.54 -10.00 22.70
CA MET A 58 -2.16 -10.97 23.63
C MET A 58 -2.58 -10.34 24.96
N GLN A 59 -1.94 -9.24 25.36
CA GLN A 59 -2.25 -8.50 26.60
C GLN A 59 -3.12 -7.25 26.33
N ALA A 60 -3.43 -6.95 25.07
CA ALA A 60 -4.22 -5.78 24.71
C ALA A 60 -5.72 -6.04 24.93
N SER A 61 -6.46 -4.96 25.19
CA SER A 61 -7.91 -5.02 25.41
C SER A 61 -8.73 -5.23 24.14
N ASN A 62 -8.14 -5.07 22.95
CA ASN A 62 -8.81 -5.22 21.67
C ASN A 62 -7.84 -5.66 20.54
N ASN A 63 -8.40 -5.92 19.37
CA ASN A 63 -7.70 -6.32 18.14
C ASN A 63 -7.40 -5.15 17.18
N VAL A 64 -7.46 -3.89 17.66
CA VAL A 64 -7.26 -2.70 16.83
C VAL A 64 -5.83 -2.19 16.97
N LEU A 65 -5.11 -2.08 15.86
CA LEU A 65 -3.74 -1.58 15.80
C LEU A 65 -3.67 -0.34 14.91
N MET A 66 -3.24 0.79 15.49
CA MET A 66 -2.97 2.01 14.74
C MET A 66 -1.48 2.08 14.38
N LEU A 67 -1.18 2.28 13.09
CA LEU A 67 0.17 2.60 12.63
C LEU A 67 0.21 4.05 12.15
N THR A 68 1.15 4.81 12.72
CA THR A 68 1.41 6.20 12.35
C THR A 68 2.93 6.40 12.22
N GLY A 69 3.38 7.61 11.92
CA GLY A 69 4.79 7.91 12.09
C GLY A 69 5.11 9.39 12.02
N VAL A 70 6.38 9.70 12.24
CA VAL A 70 6.86 11.07 12.53
C VAL A 70 6.75 12.06 11.36
N SER A 71 6.96 11.62 10.12
CA SER A 71 7.03 12.52 8.95
C SER A 71 6.40 11.92 7.70
N PRO A 72 5.89 12.71 6.73
CA PRO A 72 5.43 12.19 5.44
C PRO A 72 6.49 11.35 4.72
N SER A 73 6.05 10.42 3.86
CA SER A 73 6.91 9.63 2.97
C SER A 73 7.97 8.73 3.62
N ILE A 74 7.89 8.46 4.92
CA ILE A 74 8.82 7.53 5.62
C ILE A 74 8.47 6.03 5.46
N GLY A 75 7.49 5.69 4.62
CA GLY A 75 7.10 4.31 4.36
C GLY A 75 6.00 3.74 5.27
N LYS A 76 5.20 4.58 5.96
CA LYS A 76 4.09 4.13 6.83
C LYS A 76 3.14 3.18 6.09
N THR A 77 2.58 3.63 4.98
CA THR A 77 1.64 2.86 4.15
C THR A 77 2.25 1.55 3.65
N PHE A 78 3.55 1.57 3.31
CA PHE A 78 4.28 0.37 2.92
C PHE A 78 4.32 -0.65 4.06
N VAL A 79 4.72 -0.23 5.28
CA VAL A 79 4.76 -1.11 6.45
C VAL A 79 3.34 -1.60 6.79
N CYS A 80 2.34 -0.72 6.84
CA CYS A 80 0.95 -1.08 7.16
C CYS A 80 0.41 -2.17 6.22
N ALA A 81 0.48 -1.93 4.90
CA ALA A 81 -0.16 -2.81 3.93
C ALA A 81 0.54 -4.17 3.82
N ASN A 82 1.88 -4.20 3.89
CA ASN A 82 2.63 -5.45 3.89
C ASN A 82 2.47 -6.22 5.22
N LEU A 83 2.41 -5.53 6.36
CA LEU A 83 2.12 -6.17 7.64
C LEU A 83 0.72 -6.80 7.63
N ALA A 84 -0.29 -6.08 7.15
CA ALA A 84 -1.64 -6.61 7.01
C ALA A 84 -1.68 -7.86 6.12
N ALA A 85 -0.99 -7.83 4.97
CA ALA A 85 -0.88 -9.00 4.10
C ALA A 85 -0.17 -10.18 4.80
N VAL A 86 0.95 -9.94 5.49
CA VAL A 86 1.70 -10.97 6.24
C VAL A 86 0.90 -11.56 7.40
N ILE A 87 0.00 -10.79 8.03
CA ILE A 87 -0.95 -11.30 9.04
C ILE A 87 -2.05 -12.12 8.36
N SER A 88 -2.62 -11.66 7.24
CA SER A 88 -3.70 -12.37 6.54
C SER A 88 -3.29 -13.75 6.04
N GLN A 89 -2.02 -13.91 5.67
CA GLN A 89 -1.40 -15.17 5.25
C GLN A 89 -1.36 -16.23 6.36
N THR A 90 -1.55 -15.86 7.63
CA THR A 90 -1.67 -16.83 8.75
C THR A 90 -3.12 -17.25 9.01
N ASN A 91 -3.98 -17.23 7.98
CA ASN A 91 -5.41 -17.52 8.07
C ASN A 91 -6.20 -16.64 9.05
N LYS A 92 -5.69 -15.44 9.35
CA LYS A 92 -6.44 -14.44 10.14
C LYS A 92 -7.16 -13.50 9.19
N ARG A 93 -8.40 -13.13 9.55
CA ARG A 93 -9.10 -12.03 8.86
C ARG A 93 -8.46 -10.72 9.28
N VAL A 94 -8.16 -9.86 8.30
CA VAL A 94 -7.52 -8.57 8.51
C VAL A 94 -8.30 -7.52 7.75
N LEU A 95 -8.56 -6.39 8.42
CA LEU A 95 -9.10 -5.19 7.81
C LEU A 95 -8.05 -4.07 7.92
N LEU A 96 -7.67 -3.48 6.79
CA LEU A 96 -6.94 -2.21 6.77
C LEU A 96 -7.93 -1.07 6.56
N MET A 97 -7.83 -0.02 7.35
CA MET A 97 -8.61 1.21 7.19
C MET A 97 -7.64 2.36 6.87
N ASP A 98 -7.82 3.01 5.72
CA ASP A 98 -6.97 4.13 5.31
C ASP A 98 -7.48 5.44 5.89
N CYS A 99 -7.00 5.77 7.09
CA CYS A 99 -7.33 7.01 7.78
C CYS A 99 -6.57 8.24 7.26
N ASP A 100 -5.66 8.09 6.27
CA ASP A 100 -5.06 9.23 5.58
C ASP A 100 -6.01 9.75 4.49
N MET A 101 -7.04 10.48 4.91
CA MET A 101 -8.01 11.07 3.98
C MET A 101 -7.43 12.16 3.08
N ARG A 102 -6.20 12.64 3.32
CA ARG A 102 -5.58 13.70 2.53
C ARG A 102 -4.77 13.14 1.37
N LYS A 103 -3.93 12.13 1.64
CA LYS A 103 -2.98 11.57 0.66
C LYS A 103 -3.02 10.04 0.55
N GLY A 104 -3.92 9.37 1.25
CA GLY A 104 -4.10 7.93 1.21
C GLY A 104 -4.32 7.39 -0.22
N TYR A 105 -3.65 6.29 -0.53
CA TYR A 105 -3.63 5.67 -1.85
C TYR A 105 -3.66 4.13 -1.76
N THR A 106 -4.07 3.59 -0.61
CA THR A 106 -4.11 2.13 -0.36
C THR A 106 -5.00 1.39 -1.36
N HIS A 107 -6.04 2.04 -1.87
CA HIS A 107 -6.93 1.45 -2.88
C HIS A 107 -6.18 1.12 -4.19
N GLU A 108 -5.30 2.01 -4.64
CA GLU A 108 -4.46 1.78 -5.82
C GLU A 108 -3.45 0.64 -5.56
N LEU A 109 -2.85 0.64 -4.38
CA LEU A 109 -1.87 -0.37 -3.96
C LEU A 109 -2.47 -1.78 -3.90
N LEU A 110 -3.73 -1.89 -3.47
CA LEU A 110 -4.43 -3.15 -3.23
C LEU A 110 -5.40 -3.53 -4.36
N GLY A 111 -5.46 -2.74 -5.43
CA GLY A 111 -6.31 -3.00 -6.59
C GLY A 111 -7.81 -2.94 -6.29
N THR A 112 -8.23 -2.05 -5.40
CA THR A 112 -9.64 -1.84 -5.02
C THR A 112 -10.13 -0.48 -5.52
N THR A 113 -11.43 -0.21 -5.39
CA THR A 113 -12.01 1.10 -5.74
C THR A 113 -11.88 2.07 -4.57
N ASN A 114 -11.92 3.37 -4.83
CA ASN A 114 -11.99 4.38 -3.77
C ASN A 114 -13.43 4.85 -3.49
N VAL A 115 -14.44 4.07 -3.89
CA VAL A 115 -15.87 4.40 -3.74
C VAL A 115 -16.39 3.85 -2.41
N ASN A 116 -17.32 4.55 -1.76
CA ASN A 116 -17.87 4.16 -0.45
C ASN A 116 -16.78 3.92 0.59
N GLY A 117 -15.77 4.80 0.59
CA GLY A 117 -14.65 4.73 1.50
C GLY A 117 -14.95 5.36 2.85
N LEU A 118 -13.90 5.54 3.64
CA LEU A 118 -13.99 6.04 5.00
C LEU A 118 -14.69 7.41 5.07
N SER A 119 -14.33 8.36 4.21
CA SER A 119 -14.96 9.69 4.22
C SER A 119 -16.46 9.64 3.90
N ASP A 120 -16.88 8.77 2.98
CA ASP A 120 -18.29 8.58 2.63
C ASP A 120 -19.06 7.98 3.81
N VAL A 121 -18.48 6.98 4.48
CA VAL A 121 -19.05 6.38 5.69
C VAL A 121 -19.19 7.41 6.81
N LEU A 122 -18.15 8.19 7.09
CA LEU A 122 -18.15 9.14 8.21
C LEU A 122 -19.04 10.36 7.96
N SER A 123 -19.24 10.75 6.69
CA SER A 123 -20.18 11.81 6.31
C SER A 123 -21.65 11.34 6.28
N GLY A 124 -21.92 10.06 6.58
CA GLY A 124 -23.27 9.49 6.61
C GLY A 124 -23.80 9.06 5.25
N GLN A 125 -23.01 9.21 4.19
CA GLN A 125 -23.39 8.82 2.82
C GLN A 125 -23.16 7.34 2.55
N GLY A 126 -22.23 6.72 3.28
CA GLY A 126 -21.89 5.30 3.20
C GLY A 126 -22.44 4.46 4.36
N ASP A 127 -22.64 3.17 4.08
CA ASP A 127 -23.06 2.14 5.03
C ASP A 127 -21.83 1.42 5.63
N ILE A 128 -21.73 1.45 6.97
CA ILE A 128 -20.68 0.77 7.74
C ILE A 128 -20.61 -0.72 7.38
N THR A 129 -21.74 -1.39 7.15
CA THR A 129 -21.77 -2.83 6.89
C THR A 129 -21.28 -3.23 5.50
N ARG A 130 -21.13 -2.26 4.58
CA ARG A 130 -20.76 -2.48 3.17
C ARG A 130 -19.48 -1.77 2.74
N CYS A 131 -18.79 -1.11 3.68
CA CYS A 131 -17.60 -0.32 3.35
C CYS A 131 -16.30 -1.13 3.23
N ALA A 132 -16.25 -2.34 3.81
CA ALA A 132 -15.11 -3.24 3.69
C ALA A 132 -15.09 -3.91 2.31
N GLN A 133 -14.05 -3.64 1.53
CA GLN A 133 -13.85 -4.16 0.18
C GLN A 133 -12.83 -5.30 0.19
N LYS A 134 -13.14 -6.40 -0.49
CA LYS A 134 -12.20 -7.51 -0.69
C LYS A 134 -11.01 -7.01 -1.52
N THR A 135 -9.80 -7.31 -1.07
CA THR A 135 -8.59 -7.07 -1.87
C THR A 135 -8.27 -8.30 -2.73
N SER A 136 -7.22 -8.21 -3.56
CA SER A 136 -6.68 -9.38 -4.26
C SER A 136 -5.97 -10.38 -3.34
N VAL A 137 -5.79 -10.05 -2.06
CA VAL A 137 -5.12 -10.90 -1.07
C VAL A 137 -6.19 -11.61 -0.21
N PRO A 138 -6.14 -12.96 -0.11
CA PRO A 138 -7.09 -13.70 0.72
C PRO A 138 -7.08 -13.26 2.18
N ASN A 139 -8.25 -13.27 2.82
CA ASN A 139 -8.45 -12.84 4.22
C ASN A 139 -8.06 -11.39 4.52
N PHE A 140 -7.87 -10.56 3.49
CA PHE A 140 -7.48 -9.17 3.65
C PHE A 140 -8.49 -8.23 2.96
N ASP A 141 -9.19 -7.46 3.77
CA ASP A 141 -10.16 -6.45 3.36
C ASP A 141 -9.61 -5.03 3.56
N LEU A 142 -10.12 -4.07 2.79
CA LEU A 142 -9.76 -2.66 2.84
C LEU A 142 -11.01 -1.79 2.99
N ILE A 143 -10.97 -0.84 3.91
CA ILE A 143 -11.77 0.39 3.84
C ILE A 143 -10.83 1.48 3.29
N PRO A 144 -10.99 1.89 2.02
CA PRO A 144 -10.16 2.91 1.42
C PRO A 144 -10.56 4.28 1.99
N ARG A 145 -9.76 5.32 1.75
CA ARG A 145 -10.03 6.64 2.33
C ARG A 145 -11.34 7.29 1.86
N GLY A 146 -11.81 6.97 0.66
CA GLY A 146 -12.96 7.64 0.03
C GLY A 146 -12.57 8.95 -0.67
N GLN A 147 -13.57 9.73 -1.07
CA GLN A 147 -13.36 11.07 -1.63
C GLN A 147 -12.65 11.98 -0.61
N VAL A 148 -11.73 12.83 -1.06
CA VAL A 148 -11.01 13.74 -0.16
C VAL A 148 -11.99 14.76 0.41
N PRO A 149 -12.28 14.74 1.72
CA PRO A 149 -13.24 15.66 2.32
C PRO A 149 -12.59 17.03 2.58
N ALA A 150 -13.40 18.08 2.63
CA ALA A 150 -12.93 19.42 3.00
C ALA A 150 -12.44 19.48 4.47
N ASN A 151 -13.00 18.63 5.32
CA ASN A 151 -12.84 18.60 6.79
C ASN A 151 -12.44 17.20 7.32
N PRO A 152 -11.24 16.67 6.97
CA PRO A 152 -10.87 15.30 7.33
C PRO A 152 -10.77 15.05 8.84
N SER A 153 -10.26 16.01 9.60
CA SER A 153 -10.01 15.86 11.03
C SER A 153 -11.33 15.79 11.81
N GLU A 154 -12.29 16.62 11.41
CA GLU A 154 -13.63 16.69 11.98
C GLU A 154 -14.41 15.40 11.75
N LEU A 155 -14.26 14.78 10.57
CA LEU A 155 -14.88 13.48 10.30
C LEU A 155 -14.33 12.38 11.20
N LEU A 156 -13.02 12.37 11.48
CA LEU A 156 -12.40 11.38 12.36
C LEU A 156 -12.77 11.57 13.84
N MET A 157 -13.17 12.77 14.25
CA MET A 157 -13.65 13.07 15.61
C MET A 157 -15.13 12.71 15.83
N ASN A 158 -15.86 12.37 14.77
CA ASN A 158 -17.27 12.02 14.83
C ASN A 158 -17.48 10.67 15.54
N GLU A 159 -18.56 10.54 16.32
CA GLU A 159 -18.98 9.27 16.95
C GLU A 159 -19.09 8.11 15.97
N ARG A 160 -19.43 8.39 14.71
CA ARG A 160 -19.52 7.39 13.64
C ARG A 160 -18.19 6.70 13.36
N PHE A 161 -17.05 7.36 13.60
CA PHE A 161 -15.74 6.72 13.49
C PHE A 161 -15.55 5.68 14.60
N SER A 162 -15.91 6.02 15.84
CA SER A 162 -15.90 5.07 16.96
C SER A 162 -16.84 3.88 16.72
N GLN A 163 -18.02 4.12 16.14
CA GLN A 163 -18.97 3.06 15.75
C GLN A 163 -18.38 2.14 14.67
N LEU A 164 -17.72 2.71 13.66
CA LEU A 164 -17.07 1.95 12.60
C LEU A 164 -15.93 1.07 13.13
N VAL A 165 -15.05 1.63 13.98
CA VAL A 165 -13.95 0.87 14.61
C VAL A 165 -14.49 -0.26 15.48
N LYS A 166 -15.54 0.00 16.27
CA LYS A 166 -16.19 -1.02 17.09
C LYS A 166 -16.81 -2.13 16.23
N TRP A 167 -17.57 -1.76 15.20
CA TRP A 167 -18.15 -2.73 14.26
C TRP A 167 -17.06 -3.61 13.63
N ALA A 168 -15.96 -3.01 13.18
CA ALA A 168 -14.85 -3.73 12.58
C ALA A 168 -14.20 -4.71 13.57
N SER A 169 -13.96 -4.28 14.82
CA SER A 169 -13.38 -5.12 15.87
C SER A 169 -14.23 -6.35 16.21
N GLU A 170 -15.56 -6.21 16.20
CA GLU A 170 -16.49 -7.26 16.62
C GLU A 170 -16.91 -8.23 15.50
N LYS A 171 -16.99 -7.76 14.25
CA LYS A 171 -17.57 -8.52 13.13
C LYS A 171 -16.54 -9.15 12.20
N LEU A 172 -15.32 -8.62 12.17
CA LEU A 172 -14.25 -9.04 11.25
C LEU A 172 -13.07 -9.65 12.03
#